data_AF-A0A0H3ZRF8-F1
#
_entry.id   AF-A0A0H3ZRF8-F1
#
_cell.length_a   1.000
_cell.length_b   1.000
_cell.length_c   1.000
_cell.angle_alpha   90.00
_cell.angle_beta   90.00
_cell.angle_gamma   90.00
#
_symmetry.space_group_name_H-M   'P 1'
#
loop_
_entity.id
_entity.type
_entity.pdbx_description
1 polymer ?
#
loop_
_entity_poly.entity_id
_entity_poly.type
_entity_poly.pdbx_seq_one_letter_code
_entity_poly.pdbx_strand_id
1 'polypeptide(L)'
;MIYVICNEKGGSGKSSIAQTLSVYLKLHQSKDSLLIDADPQRTTAEWAAERAESDLPQIPCIELTGNITKPLQDLKTAMAVLL
;
A
#
# COMPACT_ATOMS: atom_id res chain seq x y z
N MET A 1 -11.84 5.43 2.61
CA MET A 1 -12.12 4.41 1.58
C MET A 1 -10.99 3.40 1.60
N ILE A 2 -11.25 2.09 1.54
CA ILE A 2 -10.20 1.05 1.52
C ILE A 2 -10.33 0.27 0.21
N TYR A 3 -9.23 0.20 -0.55
CA TYR A 3 -9.07 -0.68 -1.70
C TYR A 3 -8.28 -1.91 -1.26
N VAL A 4 -8.78 -3.11 -1.54
CA VAL A 4 -8.10 -4.37 -1.21
C VAL A 4 -7.70 -5.06 -2.50
N ILE A 5 -6.41 -5.38 -2.63
CA ILE A 5 -5.84 -6.10 -3.76
C ILE A 5 -5.44 -7.50 -3.30
N CYS A 6 -6.39 -8.43 -3.31
CA CYS A 6 -6.21 -9.79 -2.81
C CYS A 6 -6.17 -10.84 -3.92
N ASN A 7 -5.35 -11.87 -3.71
CA ASN A 7 -5.27 -13.07 -4.54
C ASN A 7 -4.49 -14.16 -3.80
N GLU A 8 -5.00 -15.39 -3.82
CA GLU A 8 -4.38 -16.55 -3.17
C GLU A 8 -3.03 -16.92 -3.82
N LYS A 9 -2.89 -16.70 -5.13
CA LYS A 9 -1.66 -17.07 -5.85
C LYS A 9 -0.53 -16.08 -5.57
N GLY A 10 0.62 -16.60 -5.13
CA GLY A 10 1.88 -15.86 -5.09
C GLY A 10 2.35 -15.48 -6.50
N GLY A 11 2.91 -14.28 -6.66
CA GLY A 11 3.39 -13.79 -7.96
C GLY A 11 2.29 -13.41 -8.96
N SER A 12 1.03 -13.25 -8.53
CA SER A 12 -0.07 -12.81 -9.40
C SER A 12 -0.08 -11.28 -9.66
N GLY A 13 0.91 -10.54 -9.16
CA GLY A 13 1.04 -9.09 -9.35
C GLY A 13 0.27 -8.22 -8.35
N LYS A 14 -0.18 -8.76 -7.21
CA LYS A 14 -0.91 -7.97 -6.18
C LYS A 14 -0.12 -6.72 -5.80
N SER A 15 1.13 -6.90 -5.36
CA SER A 15 1.99 -5.82 -4.87
C SER A 15 2.21 -4.77 -5.95
N SER A 16 2.47 -5.21 -7.18
CA SER A 16 2.65 -4.32 -8.34
C SER A 16 1.41 -3.48 -8.62
N ILE A 17 0.21 -4.05 -8.55
CA ILE A 17 -1.04 -3.32 -8.77
C ILE A 17 -1.28 -2.30 -7.66
N ALA A 18 -1.10 -2.69 -6.40
CA ALA A 18 -1.28 -1.79 -5.26
C ALA A 18 -0.31 -0.59 -5.32
N GLN A 19 0.97 -0.85 -5.57
CA GLN A 19 2.01 0.17 -5.72
C GLN A 19 1.69 1.14 -6.88
N THR A 20 1.34 0.58 -8.05
CA THR A 20 1.00 1.37 -9.25
C THR A 20 -0.26 2.22 -9.03
N LEU A 21 -1.27 1.66 -8.36
CA LEU A 21 -2.50 2.37 -8.04
C LEU A 21 -2.22 3.57 -7.12
N SER A 22 -1.42 3.39 -6.07
CA SER A 22 -1.03 4.48 -5.17
C SER A 22 -0.25 5.59 -5.90
N VAL A 23 0.68 5.22 -6.78
CA VAL A 23 1.39 6.19 -7.62
C VAL A 23 0.43 6.93 -8.55
N TYR A 24 -0.50 6.23 -9.20
CA TYR A 24 -1.49 6.84 -10.07
C TYR A 24 -2.38 7.84 -9.32
N LEU A 25 -2.85 7.45 -8.13
CA LEU A 25 -3.69 8.31 -7.29
C LEU A 25 -2.94 9.59 -6.88
N LYS A 26 -1.66 9.48 -6.54
CA LYS A 26 -0.82 10.62 -6.21
C LYS A 26 -0.57 11.54 -7.41
N LEU A 27 -0.13 10.99 -8.54
CA LEU A 27 0.36 11.77 -9.69
C LEU A 27 -0.75 12.29 -10.60
N HIS A 28 -1.84 11.55 -10.76
CA HIS A 28 -2.88 11.86 -11.76
C HIS A 28 -4.21 12.27 -11.14
N GLN A 29 -4.45 11.94 -9.88
CA GLN A 29 -5.70 12.29 -9.18
C GLN A 29 -5.48 13.30 -8.04
N SER A 30 -4.23 13.69 -7.77
CA SER A 30 -3.86 14.56 -6.64
C SER A 30 -4.44 14.08 -5.30
N LYS A 31 -4.54 12.76 -5.12
CA LYS A 31 -5.07 12.12 -3.91
C LYS A 31 -3.96 11.41 -3.16
N ASP A 32 -3.85 11.70 -1.86
CA ASP A 32 -2.96 10.96 -0.98
C ASP A 32 -3.54 9.59 -0.64
N SER A 33 -2.67 8.58 -0.61
CA SER A 33 -3.01 7.21 -0.25
C SER A 33 -1.99 6.67 0.74
N LEU A 34 -2.44 5.85 1.68
CA LEU A 34 -1.58 5.02 2.53
C LEU A 34 -1.52 3.61 1.97
N LEU A 35 -0.32 3.11 1.64
CA LEU A 35 -0.12 1.68 1.39
C LEU A 35 -0.06 0.93 2.72
N ILE A 36 -0.71 -0.22 2.75
CA ILE A 36 -0.69 -1.15 3.88
C ILE A 36 -0.21 -2.49 3.34
N ASP A 37 0.99 -2.88 3.70
CA ASP A 37 1.55 -4.19 3.39
C ASP A 37 1.15 -5.18 4.49
N ALA A 38 0.23 -6.11 4.19
CA ALA A 38 -0.10 -7.22 5.08
C ALA A 38 0.48 -8.55 4.60
N ASP A 39 1.31 -8.53 3.55
CA ASP A 39 2.03 -9.71 3.08
C ASP A 39 3.31 -9.91 3.93
N PRO A 40 3.51 -11.08 4.56
CA PRO A 40 4.73 -11.39 5.28
C PRO A 40 6.02 -11.30 4.45
N GLN A 41 5.92 -11.30 3.12
CA GLN A 41 7.07 -11.11 2.22
C GLN A 41 7.54 -9.65 2.10
N ARG A 42 6.78 -8.67 2.61
CA ARG A 42 7.19 -7.25 2.76
C ARG A 42 7.61 -6.55 1.46
N THR A 43 7.23 -7.10 0.31
CA THR A 43 7.67 -6.60 -1.01
C THR A 43 7.25 -5.14 -1.25
N THR A 44 6.12 -4.70 -0.67
CA THR A 44 5.65 -3.32 -0.84
C THR A 44 6.31 -2.38 0.17
N ALA A 45 6.56 -2.84 1.38
CA ALA A 45 7.31 -2.08 2.37
C ALA A 45 8.76 -1.81 1.91
N GLU A 46 9.44 -2.82 1.36
CA GLU A 46 10.79 -2.67 0.79
C GLU A 46 10.80 -1.69 -0.39
N TRP A 47 9.89 -1.85 -1.34
CA TRP A 47 9.72 -0.93 -2.45
C TRP A 47 9.47 0.52 -1.98
N ALA A 48 8.64 0.70 -0.96
CA ALA A 48 8.33 2.03 -0.44
C ALA A 48 9.53 2.68 0.24
N ALA A 49 10.36 1.88 0.95
CA ALA A 49 11.60 2.35 1.55
C ALA A 49 12.61 2.79 0.48
N GLU A 50 12.85 1.98 -0.55
CA GLU A 50 13.73 2.34 -1.68
C GLU A 50 13.23 3.61 -2.40
N ARG A 51 11.92 3.71 -2.62
CA ARG A 51 11.32 4.90 -3.22
C ARG A 51 11.52 6.14 -2.35
N ALA A 52 11.46 6.00 -1.03
CA ALA A 52 11.59 7.12 -0.11
C ALA A 52 12.97 7.79 -0.18
N GLU A 53 14.00 7.05 -0.59
CA GLU A 53 15.37 7.54 -0.81
C GLU A 53 15.56 8.25 -2.17
N SER A 54 14.52 8.32 -3.00
CA SER A 54 14.55 8.98 -4.32
C SER A 54 13.89 10.36 -4.30
N ASP A 55 14.10 11.13 -5.38
CA ASP A 55 13.44 12.43 -5.60
C ASP A 55 11.98 12.30 -6.08
N LEU A 56 11.42 11.09 -6.11
CA LEU A 56 10.05 10.84 -6.57
C LEU A 56 9.02 11.25 -5.51
N PRO A 57 7.76 11.53 -5.92
CA PRO A 57 6.69 11.78 -4.97
C PRO A 57 6.49 10.61 -4.00
N GLN A 58 6.54 10.96 -2.72
CA GLN A 58 6.49 10.04 -1.59
C GLN A 58 5.13 9.35 -1.50
N ILE A 59 5.17 8.04 -1.26
CA ILE A 59 4.00 7.20 -1.02
C ILE A 59 4.18 6.56 0.37
N PRO A 60 3.44 7.00 1.40
CA PRO A 60 3.58 6.43 2.72
C PRO A 60 3.13 4.96 2.72
N CYS A 61 3.89 4.11 3.42
CA CYS A 61 3.61 2.70 3.57
C CYS A 61 3.75 2.31 5.05
N ILE A 62 2.84 1.47 5.54
CA ILE A 62 2.95 0.81 6.84
C ILE A 62 2.81 -0.69 6.68
N GLU A 63 3.39 -1.43 7.62
CA GLU A 63 3.27 -2.89 7.68
C GLU A 63 2.26 -3.26 8.77
N LEU A 64 1.27 -4.07 8.43
CA LEU A 64 0.30 -4.60 9.37
C LEU A 64 0.08 -6.08 9.09
N THR A 65 0.57 -6.96 9.95
CA THR A 65 0.45 -8.42 9.79
C THR A 65 -0.49 -9.04 10.83
N GLY A 66 -1.05 -10.21 10.54
CA GLY A 66 -1.92 -10.94 11.47
C GLY A 66 -3.35 -10.39 11.48
N ASN A 67 -3.96 -10.26 12.67
CA ASN A 67 -5.30 -9.67 12.77
C ASN A 67 -5.21 -8.13 12.75
N ILE A 68 -5.47 -7.58 11.57
CA ILE A 68 -5.35 -6.14 11.30
C ILE A 68 -6.68 -5.38 11.44
N THR A 69 -7.76 -6.04 11.88
CA THR A 69 -9.11 -5.45 11.93
C THR A 69 -9.16 -4.16 12.75
N LYS A 70 -8.64 -4.19 13.98
CA LYS A 70 -8.68 -3.03 14.87
C LYS A 70 -7.72 -1.91 14.41
N PRO A 71 -6.44 -2.20 14.05
CA PRO A 71 -5.58 -1.21 13.42
C PRO A 71 -6.21 -0.52 12.19
N LEU A 72 -6.88 -1.28 11.31
CA LEU A 72 -7.55 -0.71 10.14
C LEU A 72 -8.75 0.18 10.50
N GLN A 73 -9.49 -0.15 11.56
CA GLN A 73 -10.59 0.69 12.07
C GLN A 73 -10.06 2.00 12.69
N ASP A 74 -8.90 1.94 13.35
CA ASP A 74 -8.28 3.10 14.01
C ASP A 74 -7.61 4.05 13.00
N LEU A 75 -7.17 3.52 11.85
CA LEU A 75 -6.69 4.28 10.71
C LEU A 75 -7.86 5.06 10.07
N LYS A 76 -8.17 6.24 10.64
CA LYS A 76 -9.08 7.25 10.06
C LYS A 76 -8.47 7.88 8.78
N THR A 77 -8.02 7.06 7.84
CA THR A 77 -7.32 7.50 6.64
C THR A 77 -8.32 7.70 5.51
N ALA A 78 -8.14 8.78 4.74
CA ALA A 78 -9.02 9.10 3.61
C ALA A 78 -9.05 7.98 2.56
N MET A 79 -7.89 7.34 2.30
CA MET A 79 -7.73 6.28 1.31
C MET A 79 -6.58 5.32 1.66
N ALA A 80 -6.86 4.02 1.77
CA ALA A 80 -5.86 2.98 2.00
C ALA A 80 -5.88 1.94 0.87
N VAL A 81 -4.69 1.44 0.50
CA VAL A 81 -4.53 0.33 -0.44
C VAL A 81 -3.88 -0.83 0.31
N LEU A 82 -4.63 -1.92 0.48
CA LEU A 82 -4.26 -3.09 1.26
C LEU A 82 -3.87 -4.26 0.35
N LEU A 83 -2.79 -4.93 0.73
CA LEU A 83 -2.25 -6.15 0.14
C LEU A 83 -2.41 -7.34 1.07
#